data_AF-A0A7S4W1B6-F1
#
_entry.id   AF-A0A7S4W1B6-F1
#
_cell.length_a   1.000
_cell.length_b   1.000
_cell.length_c   1.000
_cell.angle_alpha   90.00
_cell.angle_beta   90.00
_cell.angle_gamma   90.00
#
_symmetry.space_group_name_H-M   'P 1'
#
loop_
_entity.id
_entity.type
_entity.pdbx_description
1 polymer ?
#
loop_
_entity_poly.entity_id
_entity_poly.type
_entity_poly.pdbx_seq_one_letter_code
_entity_poly.pdbx_strand_id
1 'polypeptide(L)'
;FGSSHSGSSPPPLGHRLCPIRPAPRGPMQRAAVRLLARPGPAGPKLREGGCAALPRHGRRRSGAATSRQQPEGRTEAPSGGDQLRHVQAAAQGPWAAFASRWNDTIARRPMPVVIFFSGTATLCWAAIFAALSCSTTAGSVLAAPEFAVGWLVMRLTTRLRMPANVAAAALVSGAFPALSSLKISPLLAVFVGDSEAQAAAQRARRRLEESPRLSPEMQQVVKRSIRAMVDLARWAEGPIDKYGLSYYLVARATSVSTLCGATAAAMHGLDVPAALSRWGLSGELQSDAGLFACAAAMNVPCMPLHFLGAVHAVRGLEQVASRIWIEKQRELEEVESQNGGLTEEEQGYKEISEADVAHNFVTNVAYLTLLFDLVFALWIMRRMSRSQSKADHAEQACPDTPACDGPAGEVAAEDGAGGALPSDGGSAEVEAPASTPGGASA
;
A
#
# COMPACT_ATOMS: atom_id res chain seq x y z
N PHE A 1 17.12 9.97 -47.50
CA PHE A 1 18.06 8.94 -47.99
C PHE A 1 17.42 7.59 -47.82
N GLY A 2 17.05 6.97 -48.95
CA GLY A 2 16.36 5.69 -48.99
C GLY A 2 17.32 4.52 -48.79
N SER A 3 16.77 3.41 -48.30
CA SER A 3 17.25 2.06 -48.59
C SER A 3 16.06 1.12 -48.51
N SER A 4 15.66 0.67 -49.69
CA SER A 4 14.69 -0.37 -49.97
C SER A 4 15.26 -1.75 -49.66
N HIS A 5 14.58 -2.54 -48.83
CA HIS A 5 14.76 -3.98 -48.80
C HIS A 5 13.48 -4.74 -49.18
N SER A 6 13.71 -5.64 -50.12
CA SER A 6 12.84 -6.54 -50.85
C SER A 6 12.08 -7.52 -49.98
N GLY A 7 10.85 -7.83 -50.44
CA GLY A 7 9.94 -8.78 -49.82
C GLY A 7 10.40 -10.23 -49.83
N SER A 8 9.90 -10.96 -48.84
CA SER A 8 9.74 -12.41 -48.86
C SER A 8 8.36 -12.73 -48.31
N SER A 9 7.55 -13.43 -49.11
CA SER A 9 6.21 -13.88 -48.72
C SER A 9 6.30 -15.04 -47.73
N PRO A 10 5.45 -15.09 -46.68
CA PRO A 10 5.40 -16.23 -45.78
C PRO A 10 4.59 -17.40 -46.38
N PRO A 11 4.94 -18.67 -46.08
CA PRO A 11 4.17 -19.83 -46.51
C PRO A 11 2.89 -20.03 -45.69
N PRO A 12 1.86 -20.71 -46.23
CA PRO A 12 0.58 -20.92 -45.55
C PRO A 12 0.69 -22.00 -44.47
N LEU A 13 0.37 -21.64 -43.22
CA LEU A 13 0.21 -22.57 -42.10
C LEU A 13 -1.17 -23.24 -42.15
N GLY A 14 -1.21 -24.48 -42.62
CA GLY A 14 -2.38 -25.36 -42.48
C GLY A 14 -2.43 -25.99 -41.08
N HIS A 15 -3.25 -25.45 -40.18
CA HIS A 15 -3.52 -26.06 -38.89
C HIS A 15 -4.62 -27.14 -39.00
N ARG A 16 -4.23 -28.42 -38.91
CA ARG A 16 -5.13 -29.51 -38.52
C ARG A 16 -5.19 -29.57 -36.99
N LEU A 17 -6.36 -29.33 -36.41
CA LEU A 17 -6.63 -29.53 -34.99
C LEU A 17 -6.88 -31.02 -34.72
N CYS A 18 -5.99 -31.66 -33.96
CA CYS A 18 -6.25 -32.94 -33.30
C CYS A 18 -6.89 -32.69 -31.92
N PRO A 19 -7.87 -33.49 -31.48
CA PRO A 19 -8.48 -33.34 -30.17
C PRO A 19 -7.51 -33.76 -29.05
N ILE A 20 -7.30 -32.86 -28.09
CA ILE A 20 -6.52 -33.07 -26.87
C ILE A 20 -7.31 -34.00 -25.94
N ARG A 21 -6.76 -35.19 -25.65
CA ARG A 21 -7.20 -36.03 -24.54
C ARG A 21 -6.74 -35.39 -23.21
N PRO A 22 -7.57 -35.36 -22.16
CA PRO A 22 -7.16 -34.84 -20.85
C PRO A 22 -6.09 -35.73 -20.23
N ALA A 23 -4.99 -35.12 -19.80
CA ALA A 23 -3.91 -35.80 -19.09
C ALA A 23 -4.34 -36.16 -17.65
N PRO A 24 -3.83 -37.29 -17.08
CA PRO A 24 -4.11 -37.66 -15.70
C PRO A 24 -3.51 -36.64 -14.72
N ARG A 25 -4.32 -36.22 -13.73
CA ARG A 25 -3.93 -35.28 -12.67
C ARG A 25 -2.79 -35.89 -11.83
N GLY A 26 -1.62 -35.25 -11.90
CA GLY A 26 -0.40 -35.70 -11.21
C GLY A 26 -0.36 -35.38 -9.70
N PRO A 27 0.67 -35.90 -9.00
CA PRO A 27 0.81 -35.87 -7.52
C PRO A 27 0.91 -34.46 -6.88
N MET A 28 1.01 -33.39 -7.68
CA MET A 28 1.11 -32.02 -7.19
C MET A 28 -0.16 -31.51 -6.49
N GLN A 29 -1.36 -32.00 -6.88
CA GLN A 29 -2.61 -31.63 -6.19
C GLN A 29 -2.70 -32.23 -4.78
N ARG A 30 -2.07 -33.38 -4.52
CA ARG A 30 -2.05 -33.99 -3.17
C ARG A 30 -1.19 -33.21 -2.18
N ALA A 31 -0.15 -32.53 -2.65
CA ALA A 31 0.72 -31.70 -1.80
C ALA A 31 0.04 -30.39 -1.36
N ALA A 32 -0.77 -29.77 -2.24
CA ALA A 32 -1.53 -28.57 -1.91
C ALA A 32 -2.61 -28.84 -0.83
N VAL A 33 -3.24 -30.02 -0.86
CA VAL A 33 -4.23 -30.43 0.15
C VAL A 33 -3.58 -30.68 1.51
N ARG A 34 -2.38 -31.27 1.56
CA ARG A 34 -1.64 -31.47 2.83
C ARG A 34 -1.18 -30.16 3.49
N LEU A 35 -0.96 -29.10 2.73
CA LEU A 35 -0.61 -27.78 3.26
C LEU A 35 -1.81 -27.04 3.87
N LEU A 36 -3.03 -27.31 3.40
CA LEU A 36 -4.28 -26.75 3.93
C LEU A 36 -4.79 -27.48 5.19
N ALA A 37 -4.29 -28.68 5.44
CA ALA A 37 -4.77 -29.58 6.49
C ALA A 37 -3.90 -29.64 7.74
N ARG A 38 -2.85 -28.80 7.88
CA ARG A 38 -2.08 -28.76 9.12
C ARG A 38 -2.94 -28.07 10.20
N PRO A 39 -3.36 -28.77 11.26
CA PRO A 39 -3.95 -28.11 12.42
C PRO A 39 -2.92 -27.10 12.96
N GLY A 40 -3.37 -25.88 13.25
CA GLY A 40 -2.52 -24.88 13.90
C GLY A 40 -1.92 -25.45 15.19
N PRO A 41 -0.76 -24.94 15.64
CA PRO A 41 -0.14 -25.44 16.86
C PRO A 41 -1.12 -25.28 18.03
N ALA A 42 -1.58 -26.41 18.56
CA ALA A 42 -2.39 -26.44 19.77
C ALA A 42 -1.64 -25.67 20.87
N GLY A 43 -2.21 -24.56 21.31
CA GLY A 43 -1.69 -23.79 22.42
C GLY A 43 -1.53 -24.69 23.66
N PRO A 44 -0.50 -24.47 24.49
CA PRO A 44 -0.24 -25.31 25.64
C PRO A 44 -1.47 -25.30 26.57
N LYS A 45 -2.07 -26.48 26.79
CA LYS A 45 -3.07 -26.71 27.82
C LYS A 45 -2.44 -26.35 29.16
N LEU A 46 -2.80 -25.19 29.70
CA LEU A 46 -2.48 -24.80 31.06
C LEU A 46 -3.13 -25.80 32.00
N ARG A 47 -2.26 -26.60 32.62
CA ARG A 47 -2.58 -27.58 33.65
C ARG A 47 -3.12 -26.81 34.86
N GLU A 48 -4.38 -27.04 35.22
CA GLU A 48 -4.95 -26.57 36.49
C GLU A 48 -4.23 -27.28 37.64
N GLY A 49 -3.21 -26.60 38.18
CA GLY A 49 -2.56 -26.96 39.42
C GLY A 49 -3.18 -26.16 40.56
N GLY A 50 -3.94 -26.83 41.41
CA GLY A 50 -4.44 -26.26 42.65
C GLY A 50 -3.30 -25.82 43.58
N CYS A 51 -3.44 -24.64 44.17
CA CYS A 51 -2.64 -24.23 45.32
C CYS A 51 -3.44 -23.31 46.25
N ALA A 52 -3.67 -23.87 47.45
CA ALA A 52 -3.58 -23.25 48.77
C ALA A 52 -4.21 -21.87 49.00
N ALA A 53 -5.25 -21.91 49.84
CA ALA A 53 -5.81 -20.78 50.56
C ALA A 53 -4.78 -20.05 51.43
N LEU A 54 -4.85 -18.71 51.43
CA LEU A 54 -4.28 -17.82 52.44
C LEU A 54 -5.32 -16.76 52.84
N PRO A 55 -5.26 -16.23 54.08
CA PRO A 55 -6.40 -15.61 54.74
C PRO A 55 -6.62 -14.16 54.31
N ARG A 56 -7.90 -13.82 54.10
CA ARG A 56 -8.41 -12.45 53.89
C ARG A 56 -8.34 -11.67 55.20
N HIS A 57 -7.46 -10.69 55.28
CA HIS A 57 -7.61 -9.58 56.21
C HIS A 57 -8.63 -8.58 55.66
N GLY A 58 -9.71 -8.39 56.41
CA GLY A 58 -10.74 -7.40 56.12
C GLY A 58 -10.23 -5.98 56.28
N ARG A 59 -10.59 -5.11 55.33
CA ARG A 59 -10.64 -3.67 55.55
C ARG A 59 -11.88 -3.10 54.87
N ARG A 60 -12.95 -3.00 55.66
CA ARG A 60 -14.13 -2.18 55.37
C ARG A 60 -13.68 -0.73 55.15
N ARG A 61 -13.98 -0.18 53.97
CA ARG A 61 -14.19 1.26 53.79
C ARG A 61 -15.54 1.45 53.11
N SER A 62 -16.51 1.79 53.94
CA SER A 62 -17.79 2.37 53.60
C SER A 62 -17.56 3.71 52.90
N GLY A 63 -17.99 3.82 51.64
CA GLY A 63 -18.07 5.05 50.87
C GLY A 63 -19.49 5.22 50.38
N ALA A 64 -20.11 6.33 50.81
CA ALA A 64 -21.52 6.64 50.65
C ALA A 64 -21.99 6.67 49.19
N ALA A 65 -23.10 5.99 48.92
CA ALA A 65 -23.86 6.10 47.69
C ALA A 65 -24.76 7.34 47.78
N THR A 66 -24.38 8.40 47.06
CA THR A 66 -25.24 9.57 46.86
C THR A 66 -26.23 9.25 45.74
N SER A 67 -27.43 8.80 46.13
CA SER A 67 -28.57 8.64 45.24
C SER A 67 -29.02 10.01 44.73
N ARG A 68 -28.71 10.32 43.47
CA ARG A 68 -29.15 11.54 42.80
C ARG A 68 -30.43 11.19 42.03
N GLN A 69 -31.58 11.55 42.61
CA GLN A 69 -32.89 11.51 41.96
C GLN A 69 -32.83 12.34 40.67
N GLN A 70 -33.05 11.69 39.53
CA GLN A 70 -33.32 12.33 38.25
C GLN A 70 -34.81 12.67 38.20
N PRO A 71 -35.21 13.92 37.86
CA PRO A 71 -36.61 14.26 37.67
C PRO A 71 -37.13 13.65 36.36
N GLU A 72 -38.25 12.91 36.46
CA GLU A 72 -39.03 12.39 35.34
C GLU A 72 -39.69 13.54 34.56
N GLY A 73 -38.92 14.18 33.68
CA GLY A 73 -39.43 15.09 32.65
C GLY A 73 -39.80 14.29 31.40
N ARG A 74 -41.08 13.94 31.26
CA ARG A 74 -41.65 13.26 30.10
C ARG A 74 -41.81 14.25 28.94
N THR A 75 -40.72 14.56 28.26
CA THR A 75 -40.74 15.29 26.99
C THR A 75 -41.10 14.28 25.89
N GLU A 76 -42.24 14.46 25.23
CA GLU A 76 -42.65 13.66 24.09
C GLU A 76 -41.57 13.74 22.99
N ALA A 77 -40.79 12.67 22.87
CA ALA A 77 -39.77 12.56 21.85
C ALA A 77 -40.47 12.55 20.48
N PRO A 78 -40.07 13.43 19.53
CA PRO A 78 -40.64 13.42 18.20
C PRO A 78 -40.46 12.03 17.59
N SER A 79 -41.57 11.47 17.12
CA SER A 79 -41.68 10.17 16.44
C SER A 79 -40.54 9.98 15.43
N GLY A 80 -39.50 9.23 15.81
CA GLY A 80 -38.29 8.97 15.02
C GLY A 80 -38.50 8.04 13.81
N GLY A 81 -39.76 7.72 13.47
CA GLY A 81 -40.08 6.79 12.39
C GLY A 81 -39.75 7.34 10.99
N ASP A 82 -39.89 8.64 10.77
CA ASP A 82 -39.69 9.23 9.43
C ASP A 82 -38.20 9.50 9.11
N GLN A 83 -37.35 9.76 10.12
CA GLN A 83 -35.90 9.85 9.88
C GLN A 83 -35.29 8.49 9.51
N LEU A 84 -35.76 7.39 10.12
CA LEU A 84 -35.29 6.04 9.80
C LEU A 84 -35.66 5.61 8.37
N ARG A 85 -36.81 6.04 7.86
CA ARG A 85 -37.24 5.72 6.48
C ARG A 85 -36.44 6.47 5.41
N HIS A 86 -36.12 7.74 5.63
CA HIS A 86 -35.26 8.49 4.71
C HIS A 86 -33.81 7.96 4.68
N VAL A 87 -33.29 7.46 5.81
CA VAL A 87 -31.98 6.80 5.88
C VAL A 87 -31.99 5.44 5.17
N GLN A 88 -33.09 4.68 5.23
CA GLN A 88 -33.23 3.41 4.50
C GLN A 88 -33.43 3.57 2.98
N ALA A 89 -34.13 4.62 2.52
CA ALA A 89 -34.31 4.87 1.09
C ALA A 89 -33.00 5.35 0.42
N ALA A 90 -32.18 6.14 1.12
CA ALA A 90 -30.84 6.52 0.66
C ALA A 90 -29.85 5.34 0.62
N ALA A 91 -30.20 4.19 1.23
CA ALA A 91 -29.34 3.00 1.31
C ALA A 91 -29.34 2.13 0.03
N GLN A 92 -30.10 2.49 -1.01
CA GLN A 92 -30.21 1.68 -2.25
C GLN A 92 -29.26 2.11 -3.38
N GLY A 93 -28.43 3.13 -3.17
CA GLY A 93 -27.49 3.60 -4.19
C GLY A 93 -26.29 2.64 -4.42
N PRO A 94 -25.64 2.68 -5.60
CA PRO A 94 -24.43 1.90 -5.88
C PRO A 94 -23.32 2.11 -4.84
N TRP A 95 -23.20 3.33 -4.32
CA TRP A 95 -22.28 3.67 -3.23
C TRP A 95 -22.61 2.95 -1.92
N ALA A 96 -23.86 2.98 -1.49
CA ALA A 96 -24.29 2.32 -0.25
C ALA A 96 -24.09 0.80 -0.34
N ALA A 97 -24.38 0.21 -1.50
CA ALA A 97 -24.12 -1.21 -1.76
C ALA A 97 -22.61 -1.52 -1.70
N PHE A 98 -21.75 -0.65 -2.24
CA PHE A 98 -20.31 -0.79 -2.13
C PHE A 98 -19.81 -0.65 -0.68
N ALA A 99 -20.22 0.40 0.04
CA ALA A 99 -19.83 0.63 1.43
C ALA A 99 -20.27 -0.52 2.33
N SER A 100 -21.48 -1.06 2.12
CA SER A 100 -21.97 -2.26 2.80
C SER A 100 -21.06 -3.47 2.54
N ARG A 101 -20.75 -3.77 1.27
CA ARG A 101 -19.85 -4.87 0.90
C ARG A 101 -18.46 -4.70 1.51
N TRP A 102 -17.92 -3.49 1.50
CA TRP A 102 -16.63 -3.17 2.10
C TRP A 102 -16.66 -3.42 3.62
N ASN A 103 -17.62 -2.82 4.33
CA ASN A 103 -17.76 -2.92 5.78
C ASN A 103 -17.97 -4.37 6.23
N ASP A 104 -18.77 -5.13 5.48
CA ASP A 104 -19.03 -6.54 5.72
C ASP A 104 -17.76 -7.40 5.50
N THR A 105 -17.04 -7.17 4.41
CA THR A 105 -15.79 -7.90 4.11
C THR A 105 -14.71 -7.59 5.14
N ILE A 106 -14.51 -6.32 5.52
CA ILE A 106 -13.49 -5.93 6.50
C ILE A 106 -13.85 -6.39 7.91
N ALA A 107 -15.14 -6.45 8.27
CA ALA A 107 -15.57 -6.99 9.55
C ALA A 107 -15.29 -8.51 9.67
N ARG A 108 -15.54 -9.26 8.59
CA ARG A 108 -15.26 -10.72 8.57
C ARG A 108 -13.76 -11.05 8.50
N ARG A 109 -13.01 -10.30 7.69
CA ARG A 109 -11.63 -10.65 7.29
C ARG A 109 -10.72 -9.40 7.34
N PRO A 110 -10.52 -8.79 8.51
CA PRO A 110 -9.83 -7.49 8.60
C PRO A 110 -8.37 -7.57 8.15
N MET A 111 -7.63 -8.61 8.57
CA MET A 111 -6.22 -8.83 8.18
C MET A 111 -6.05 -9.06 6.67
N PRO A 112 -6.74 -10.02 6.02
CA PRO A 112 -6.66 -10.19 4.57
C PRO A 112 -7.02 -8.93 3.78
N VAL A 113 -8.06 -8.18 4.19
CA VAL A 113 -8.44 -6.94 3.50
C VAL A 113 -7.32 -5.91 3.56
N VAL A 114 -6.66 -5.74 4.72
CA VAL A 114 -5.50 -4.84 4.84
C VAL A 114 -4.36 -5.25 3.92
N ILE A 115 -4.03 -6.54 3.92
CA ILE A 115 -2.95 -7.06 3.08
C ILE A 115 -3.26 -6.80 1.61
N PHE A 116 -4.44 -7.20 1.10
CA PHE A 116 -4.79 -6.98 -0.31
C PHE A 116 -4.98 -5.51 -0.66
N PHE A 117 -5.44 -4.67 0.26
CA PHE A 117 -5.48 -3.21 0.07
C PHE A 117 -4.06 -2.64 -0.11
N SER A 118 -3.12 -3.04 0.75
CA SER A 118 -1.73 -2.61 0.63
C SER A 118 -1.03 -3.18 -0.63
N GLY A 119 -1.33 -4.44 -0.99
CA GLY A 119 -0.79 -5.09 -2.18
C GLY A 119 -1.29 -4.43 -3.46
N THR A 120 -2.60 -4.17 -3.57
CA THR A 120 -3.18 -3.44 -4.72
C THR A 120 -2.63 -2.02 -4.83
N ALA A 121 -2.46 -1.31 -3.71
CA ALA A 121 -1.83 0.00 -3.69
C ALA A 121 -0.36 -0.05 -4.15
N THR A 122 0.39 -1.07 -3.72
CA THR A 122 1.81 -1.27 -4.09
C THR A 122 1.95 -1.66 -5.56
N LEU A 123 1.09 -2.54 -6.06
CA LEU A 123 1.06 -2.93 -7.47
C LEU A 123 0.72 -1.76 -8.39
N CYS A 124 -0.28 -0.94 -8.03
CA CYS A 124 -0.61 0.27 -8.79
C CYS A 124 0.56 1.25 -8.80
N TRP A 125 1.17 1.48 -7.63
CA TRP A 125 2.35 2.33 -7.52
C TRP A 125 3.52 1.80 -8.37
N ALA A 126 3.81 0.50 -8.31
CA ALA A 126 4.88 -0.12 -9.09
C ALA A 126 4.61 -0.07 -10.60
N ALA A 127 3.36 -0.23 -11.02
CA ALA A 127 2.96 -0.10 -12.42
C ALA A 127 3.12 1.34 -12.92
N ILE A 128 2.71 2.33 -12.13
CA ILE A 128 2.93 3.75 -12.43
C ILE A 128 4.43 4.04 -12.51
N PHE A 129 5.20 3.60 -11.52
CA PHE A 129 6.65 3.79 -11.50
C PHE A 129 7.31 3.18 -12.74
N ALA A 130 6.99 1.93 -13.08
CA ALA A 130 7.53 1.28 -14.27
C ALA A 130 7.14 2.02 -15.57
N ALA A 131 5.89 2.47 -15.68
CA ALA A 131 5.43 3.24 -16.83
C ALA A 131 6.17 4.57 -16.98
N LEU A 132 6.39 5.28 -15.86
CA LEU A 132 7.17 6.53 -15.85
C LEU A 132 8.64 6.28 -16.20
N SER A 133 9.25 5.23 -15.65
CA SER A 133 10.64 4.85 -15.93
C SER A 133 10.87 4.44 -17.40
N CYS A 134 9.86 3.87 -18.07
CA CYS A 134 9.96 3.51 -19.49
C CYS A 134 9.78 4.71 -20.43
N SER A 135 9.24 5.83 -19.96
CA SER A 135 9.08 7.04 -20.76
C SER A 135 10.30 7.94 -20.57
N THR A 136 11.16 8.04 -21.57
CA THR A 136 12.37 8.90 -21.50
C THR A 136 12.01 10.38 -21.29
N THR A 137 10.95 10.86 -21.94
CA THR A 137 10.46 12.24 -21.80
C THR A 137 9.86 12.52 -20.43
N ALA A 138 9.03 11.61 -19.90
CA ALA A 138 8.44 11.79 -18.57
C ALA A 138 9.49 11.58 -17.47
N GLY A 139 10.43 10.65 -17.67
CA GLY A 139 11.51 10.36 -16.76
C GLY A 139 12.39 11.58 -16.50
N SER A 140 12.83 12.29 -17.55
CA SER A 140 13.70 13.47 -17.36
C SER A 140 13.00 14.63 -16.64
N VAL A 141 11.70 14.81 -16.84
CA VAL A 141 10.92 15.90 -16.22
C VAL A 141 10.47 15.55 -14.80
N LEU A 142 10.11 14.29 -14.53
CA LEU A 142 9.52 13.85 -13.26
C LEU A 142 10.52 13.24 -12.28
N ALA A 143 11.72 12.86 -12.74
CA ALA A 143 12.84 12.50 -11.88
C ALA A 143 13.55 13.73 -11.29
N ALA A 144 12.89 14.90 -11.33
CA ALA A 144 13.44 16.13 -10.81
C ALA A 144 13.60 16.03 -9.26
N PRO A 145 14.77 16.42 -8.70
CA PRO A 145 15.07 16.30 -7.27
C PRO A 145 14.08 17.08 -6.38
N GLU A 146 13.39 18.07 -6.93
CA GLU A 146 12.34 18.86 -6.28
C GLU A 146 11.14 18.01 -5.86
N PHE A 147 10.85 16.92 -6.56
CA PHE A 147 9.81 15.96 -6.15
C PHE A 147 10.24 15.16 -4.92
N ALA A 148 11.51 14.77 -4.82
CA ALA A 148 12.05 14.08 -3.66
C ALA A 148 11.97 14.97 -2.41
N VAL A 149 12.32 16.25 -2.58
CA VAL A 149 12.17 17.28 -1.56
C VAL A 149 10.71 17.39 -1.11
N GLY A 150 9.78 17.53 -2.06
CA GLY A 150 8.36 17.67 -1.77
C GLY A 150 7.83 16.47 -0.97
N TRP A 151 8.27 15.27 -1.32
CA TRP A 151 7.94 14.05 -0.59
C TRP A 151 8.50 14.02 0.83
N LEU A 152 9.74 14.46 1.03
CA LEU A 152 10.33 14.55 2.37
C LEU A 152 9.59 15.57 3.23
N VAL A 153 9.30 16.76 2.71
CA VAL A 153 8.51 17.79 3.42
C VAL A 153 7.12 17.25 3.76
N MET A 154 6.47 16.58 2.82
CA MET A 154 5.19 15.89 3.06
C MET A 154 5.31 14.91 4.22
N ARG A 155 6.37 14.08 4.28
CA ARG A 155 6.59 13.13 5.39
C ARG A 155 6.82 13.84 6.72
N LEU A 156 7.71 14.82 6.77
CA LEU A 156 8.06 15.56 7.99
C LEU A 156 6.88 16.35 8.57
N THR A 157 6.00 16.86 7.71
CA THR A 157 4.82 17.63 8.12
C THR A 157 3.61 16.77 8.49
N THR A 158 3.67 15.43 8.32
CA THR A 158 2.51 14.54 8.55
C THR A 158 1.87 14.74 9.92
N ARG A 159 2.68 14.89 10.98
CA ARG A 159 2.17 15.09 12.35
C ARG A 159 1.47 16.44 12.53
N LEU A 160 2.00 17.49 11.91
CA LEU A 160 1.42 18.84 11.97
C LEU A 160 0.12 18.93 11.16
N ARG A 161 0.02 18.14 10.08
CA ARG A 161 -1.17 18.09 9.22
C ARG A 161 -2.32 17.29 9.81
N MET A 162 -2.07 16.39 10.77
CA MET A 162 -3.11 15.52 11.35
C MET A 162 -4.30 16.32 11.93
N PRO A 163 -4.13 17.32 12.83
CA PRO A 163 -5.27 18.10 13.32
C PRO A 163 -6.01 18.87 12.22
N ALA A 164 -5.28 19.43 11.27
CA ALA A 164 -5.85 20.12 10.11
C ALA A 164 -6.68 19.16 9.23
N ASN A 165 -6.17 17.94 9.02
CA ASN A 165 -6.88 16.89 8.29
C ASN A 165 -8.16 16.48 9.01
N VAL A 166 -8.16 16.39 10.34
CA VAL A 166 -9.36 16.09 11.12
C VAL A 166 -10.40 17.22 10.98
N ALA A 167 -9.98 18.47 11.05
CA ALA A 167 -10.88 19.62 10.89
C ALA A 167 -11.48 19.66 9.47
N ALA A 168 -10.66 19.50 8.44
CA ALA A 168 -11.11 19.45 7.06
C ALA A 168 -11.99 18.21 6.78
N ALA A 169 -11.69 17.06 7.38
CA ALA A 169 -12.52 15.86 7.30
C ALA A 169 -13.91 16.09 7.91
N ALA A 170 -14.01 16.83 9.01
CA ALA A 170 -15.29 17.18 9.60
C ALA A 170 -16.16 18.01 8.64
N LEU A 171 -15.56 18.98 7.93
CA LEU A 171 -16.25 19.78 6.92
C LEU A 171 -16.70 18.92 5.73
N VAL A 172 -15.81 18.09 5.20
CA VAL A 172 -16.11 17.19 4.07
C VAL A 172 -17.17 16.15 4.45
N SER A 173 -17.12 15.60 5.66
CA SER A 173 -18.14 14.66 6.16
C SER A 173 -19.50 15.33 6.34
N GLY A 174 -19.54 16.62 6.68
CA GLY A 174 -20.78 17.39 6.75
C GLY A 174 -21.38 17.66 5.36
N ALA A 175 -20.52 17.96 4.37
CA ALA A 175 -20.94 18.19 2.98
C ALA A 175 -21.33 16.89 2.27
N PHE A 176 -20.66 15.78 2.57
CA PHE A 176 -20.87 14.48 1.93
C PHE A 176 -21.01 13.35 2.97
N PRO A 177 -22.17 13.24 3.65
CA PRO A 177 -22.41 12.22 4.68
C PRO A 177 -22.29 10.78 4.15
N ALA A 178 -22.44 10.58 2.83
CA ALA A 178 -22.21 9.29 2.20
C ALA A 178 -20.78 8.78 2.44
N LEU A 179 -19.77 9.64 2.53
CA LEU A 179 -18.38 9.22 2.72
C LEU A 179 -18.12 8.61 4.11
N SER A 180 -18.86 9.02 5.14
CA SER A 180 -18.73 8.44 6.48
C SER A 180 -19.36 7.04 6.58
N SER A 181 -20.12 6.59 5.58
CA SER A 181 -20.69 5.23 5.60
C SER A 181 -19.64 4.14 5.40
N LEU A 182 -18.48 4.47 4.82
CA LEU A 182 -17.40 3.53 4.57
C LEU A 182 -16.39 3.57 5.73
N LYS A 183 -16.34 2.48 6.50
CA LYS A 183 -15.45 2.36 7.66
C LYS A 183 -14.05 1.99 7.21
N ILE A 184 -13.11 2.89 7.43
CA ILE A 184 -11.68 2.65 7.17
C ILE A 184 -10.89 2.38 8.45
N SER A 185 -11.49 2.54 9.62
CA SER A 185 -10.87 2.35 10.93
C SER A 185 -10.10 1.03 11.03
N PRO A 186 -10.68 -0.12 10.61
CA PRO A 186 -9.96 -1.38 10.70
C PRO A 186 -8.70 -1.41 9.82
N LEU A 187 -8.59 -0.63 8.73
CA LEU A 187 -7.36 -0.61 7.94
C LEU A 187 -6.15 -0.08 8.74
N LEU A 188 -6.41 0.81 9.69
CA LEU A 188 -5.39 1.45 10.50
C LEU A 188 -5.28 0.79 11.88
N ALA A 189 -6.42 0.32 12.41
CA ALA A 189 -6.52 -0.34 13.69
C ALA A 189 -6.18 -1.83 13.63
N VAL A 190 -6.12 -2.50 12.48
CA VAL A 190 -5.84 -3.96 12.41
C VAL A 190 -4.56 -4.34 13.15
N PHE A 191 -3.49 -3.56 13.04
CA PHE A 191 -2.24 -3.80 13.77
C PHE A 191 -2.33 -3.51 15.27
N VAL A 192 -3.35 -2.74 15.68
CA VAL A 192 -3.59 -2.30 17.05
C VAL A 192 -4.71 -3.12 17.71
N GLY A 193 -5.65 -3.69 16.97
CA GLY A 193 -6.84 -4.36 17.51
C GLY A 193 -6.66 -5.86 17.64
N ASP A 194 -5.86 -6.49 16.78
CA ASP A 194 -5.62 -7.92 16.84
C ASP A 194 -4.62 -8.25 17.96
N SER A 195 -5.08 -8.96 18.99
CA SER A 195 -4.26 -9.39 20.12
C SER A 195 -3.08 -10.27 19.70
N GLU A 196 -3.24 -11.07 18.64
CA GLU A 196 -2.15 -11.91 18.12
C GLU A 196 -1.10 -11.07 17.39
N ALA A 197 -1.53 -10.16 16.52
CA ALA A 197 -0.65 -9.20 15.88
C ALA A 197 0.07 -8.31 16.91
N GLN A 198 -0.64 -7.85 17.94
CA GLN A 198 -0.04 -7.12 19.07
C GLN A 198 1.00 -7.97 19.79
N ALA A 199 0.70 -9.24 20.10
CA ALA A 199 1.64 -10.14 20.76
C ALA A 199 2.87 -10.39 19.87
N ALA A 200 2.68 -10.57 18.56
CA ALA A 200 3.77 -10.71 17.60
C ALA A 200 4.62 -9.44 17.50
N ALA A 201 4.00 -8.26 17.46
CA ALA A 201 4.69 -6.97 17.45
C ALA A 201 5.45 -6.74 18.76
N GLN A 202 4.89 -7.12 19.91
CA GLN A 202 5.59 -7.06 21.20
C GLN A 202 6.77 -8.03 21.25
N ARG A 203 6.63 -9.25 20.71
CA ARG A 203 7.75 -10.20 20.58
C ARG A 203 8.85 -9.67 19.66
N ALA A 204 8.49 -9.13 18.50
CA ALA A 204 9.43 -8.52 17.57
C ALA A 204 10.15 -7.32 18.21
N ARG A 205 9.40 -6.49 18.95
CA ARG A 205 9.95 -5.39 19.73
C ARG A 205 10.95 -5.87 20.78
N ARG A 206 10.61 -6.88 21.59
CA ARG A 206 11.53 -7.45 22.58
C ARG A 206 12.81 -7.96 21.92
N ARG A 207 12.69 -8.69 20.80
CA ARG A 207 13.84 -9.15 20.03
C ARG A 207 14.72 -8.01 19.50
N LEU A 208 14.11 -6.91 19.08
CA LEU A 208 14.84 -5.72 18.62
C LEU A 208 15.55 -5.02 19.79
N GLU A 209 14.90 -4.93 20.96
CA GLU A 209 15.47 -4.36 22.18
C GLU A 209 16.61 -5.23 22.75
N GLU A 210 16.53 -6.55 22.60
CA GLU A 210 17.55 -7.52 23.03
C GLU A 210 18.69 -7.69 22.02
N SER A 211 18.59 -7.08 20.84
CA SER A 211 19.60 -7.25 19.78
C SER A 211 20.92 -6.59 20.19
N PRO A 212 22.04 -7.35 20.27
CA PRO A 212 23.35 -6.81 20.62
C PRO A 212 23.93 -5.90 19.52
N ARG A 213 23.28 -5.84 18.35
CA ARG A 213 23.74 -5.03 17.21
C ARG A 213 23.29 -3.57 17.27
N LEU A 214 22.36 -3.22 18.15
CA LEU A 214 21.83 -1.86 18.24
C LEU A 214 22.49 -1.11 19.40
N SER A 215 23.04 0.07 19.12
CA SER A 215 23.56 0.96 20.15
C SER A 215 22.45 1.36 21.14
N PRO A 216 22.79 1.61 22.42
CA PRO A 216 21.80 1.97 23.45
C PRO A 216 21.00 3.23 23.08
N GLU A 217 21.64 4.19 22.40
CA GLU A 217 20.99 5.40 21.88
C GLU A 217 19.94 5.06 20.81
N MET A 218 20.30 4.22 19.84
CA MET A 218 19.38 3.78 18.79
C MET A 218 18.20 3.00 19.38
N GLN A 219 18.44 2.14 20.38
CA GLN A 219 17.36 1.45 21.08
C GLN A 219 16.39 2.44 21.75
N GLN A 220 16.89 3.51 22.36
CA GLN A 220 16.05 4.53 22.98
C GLN A 220 15.24 5.31 21.93
N VAL A 221 15.84 5.65 20.79
CA VAL A 221 15.15 6.28 19.66
C VAL A 221 14.05 5.37 19.13
N VAL A 222 14.34 4.10 18.89
CA VAL A 222 13.37 3.10 18.44
C VAL A 222 12.22 2.94 19.45
N LYS A 223 12.52 2.83 20.76
CA LYS A 223 11.51 2.75 21.83
C LYS A 223 10.58 3.96 21.84
N ARG A 224 11.14 5.18 21.77
CA ARG A 224 10.36 6.42 21.71
C ARG A 224 9.50 6.48 20.46
N SER A 225 10.05 6.04 19.33
CA SER A 225 9.36 6.04 18.03
C SER A 225 8.18 5.08 18.03
N ILE A 226 8.37 3.85 18.51
CA ILE A 226 7.29 2.84 18.61
C ILE A 226 6.19 3.34 19.56
N ARG A 227 6.53 3.85 20.73
CA ARG A 227 5.53 4.38 21.68
C ARG A 227 4.74 5.52 21.06
N ALA A 228 5.42 6.50 20.47
CA ALA A 228 4.77 7.62 19.79
C ALA A 228 3.87 7.16 18.64
N MET A 229 4.26 6.12 17.89
CA MET A 229 3.40 5.55 16.84
C MET A 229 2.15 4.87 17.39
N VAL A 230 2.27 4.11 18.49
CA VAL A 230 1.12 3.46 19.13
C VAL A 230 0.15 4.49 19.70
N ASP A 231 0.67 5.50 20.41
CA ASP A 231 -0.16 6.56 20.98
C ASP A 231 -0.85 7.37 19.88
N LEU A 232 -0.12 7.66 18.79
CA LEU A 232 -0.67 8.32 17.61
C LEU A 232 -1.75 7.47 16.93
N ALA A 233 -1.54 6.16 16.79
CA ALA A 233 -2.52 5.26 16.18
C ALA A 233 -3.81 5.20 16.99
N ARG A 234 -3.70 5.08 18.33
CA ARG A 234 -4.85 5.12 19.26
C ARG A 234 -5.57 6.47 19.21
N TRP A 235 -4.84 7.57 19.17
CA TRP A 235 -5.44 8.89 19.04
C TRP A 235 -6.17 9.04 17.70
N ALA A 236 -5.56 8.56 16.61
CA ALA A 236 -6.11 8.65 15.27
C ALA A 236 -7.39 7.81 15.12
N GLU A 237 -7.51 6.70 15.84
CA GLU A 237 -8.67 5.80 15.79
C GLU A 237 -9.99 6.55 16.00
N GLY A 238 -10.06 7.48 16.95
CA GLY A 238 -11.28 8.26 17.23
C GLY A 238 -11.75 9.11 16.04
N PRO A 239 -10.95 10.06 15.53
CA PRO A 239 -11.29 10.83 14.34
C PRO A 239 -11.52 9.98 13.10
N ILE A 240 -10.71 8.94 12.89
CA ILE A 240 -10.85 8.04 11.74
C ILE A 240 -12.20 7.32 11.78
N ASP A 241 -12.62 6.81 12.93
CA ASP A 241 -13.88 6.10 13.06
C ASP A 241 -15.09 7.03 12.89
N LYS A 242 -14.96 8.27 13.35
CA LYS A 242 -16.01 9.29 13.20
C LYS A 242 -16.20 9.75 11.75
N TYR A 243 -15.11 10.00 11.03
CA TYR A 243 -15.15 10.63 9.71
C TYR A 243 -14.98 9.64 8.54
N GLY A 244 -14.53 8.41 8.82
CA GLY A 244 -14.43 7.34 7.82
C GLY A 244 -13.59 7.73 6.61
N LEU A 245 -14.11 7.47 5.42
CA LEU A 245 -13.41 7.74 4.16
C LEU A 245 -13.10 9.23 3.94
N SER A 246 -13.92 10.15 4.47
CA SER A 246 -13.67 11.58 4.31
C SER A 246 -12.31 12.00 4.88
N TYR A 247 -11.94 11.45 6.05
CA TYR A 247 -10.62 11.67 6.64
C TYR A 247 -9.50 11.13 5.76
N TYR A 248 -9.68 9.94 5.19
CA TYR A 248 -8.69 9.34 4.30
C TYR A 248 -8.46 10.19 3.05
N LEU A 249 -9.54 10.64 2.40
CA LEU A 249 -9.46 11.47 1.19
C LEU A 249 -8.78 12.82 1.49
N VAL A 250 -9.15 13.47 2.58
CA VAL A 250 -8.52 14.73 3.02
C VAL A 250 -7.05 14.52 3.33
N ALA A 251 -6.69 13.46 4.06
CA ALA A 251 -5.29 13.15 4.37
C ALA A 251 -4.45 12.92 3.11
N ARG A 252 -5.04 12.32 2.07
CA ARG A 252 -4.38 12.07 0.79
C ARG A 252 -4.29 13.33 -0.06
N ALA A 253 -5.37 14.10 -0.15
CA ALA A 253 -5.41 15.37 -0.84
C ALA A 253 -4.37 16.34 -0.25
N THR A 254 -4.35 16.54 1.06
CA THR A 254 -3.36 17.39 1.72
C THR A 254 -1.94 16.89 1.56
N SER A 255 -1.72 15.57 1.46
CA SER A 255 -0.41 14.99 1.21
C SER A 255 0.09 15.31 -0.20
N VAL A 256 -0.75 15.14 -1.21
CA VAL A 256 -0.44 15.53 -2.59
C VAL A 256 -0.24 17.04 -2.68
N SER A 257 -1.11 17.85 -2.08
CA SER A 257 -0.97 19.31 -2.07
C SER A 257 0.32 19.78 -1.39
N THR A 258 0.72 19.13 -0.28
CA THR A 258 1.99 19.46 0.41
C THR A 258 3.17 19.09 -0.46
N LEU A 259 3.13 17.92 -1.10
CA LEU A 259 4.18 17.48 -2.02
C LEU A 259 4.29 18.46 -3.20
N CYS A 260 3.21 18.73 -3.92
CA CYS A 260 3.21 19.65 -5.05
C CYS A 260 3.62 21.08 -4.66
N GLY A 261 3.11 21.59 -3.52
CA GLY A 261 3.45 22.92 -3.04
C GLY A 261 4.93 23.06 -2.66
N ALA A 262 5.48 22.05 -1.96
CA ALA A 262 6.90 22.04 -1.61
C ALA A 262 7.81 21.84 -2.85
N THR A 263 7.39 21.04 -3.82
CA THR A 263 8.07 20.90 -5.11
C THR A 263 8.07 22.22 -5.88
N ALA A 264 6.92 22.89 -6.01
CA ALA A 264 6.83 24.19 -6.67
C ALA A 264 7.70 25.25 -5.95
N ALA A 265 7.69 25.25 -4.61
CA ALA A 265 8.53 26.14 -3.83
C ALA A 265 10.03 25.90 -4.09
N ALA A 266 10.47 24.63 -4.17
CA ALA A 266 11.84 24.26 -4.54
C ALA A 266 12.19 24.72 -5.97
N MET A 267 11.29 24.54 -6.93
CA MET A 267 11.49 25.02 -8.31
C MET A 267 11.63 26.54 -8.40
N HIS A 268 11.03 27.30 -7.49
CA HIS A 268 11.14 28.76 -7.42
C HIS A 268 12.34 29.26 -6.60
N GLY A 269 13.35 28.42 -6.38
CA GLY A 269 14.64 28.85 -5.83
C GLY A 269 14.78 28.73 -4.31
N LEU A 270 13.88 28.02 -3.63
CA LEU A 270 14.23 27.48 -2.31
C LEU A 270 15.30 26.41 -2.52
N ASP A 271 16.53 26.72 -2.10
CA ASP A 271 17.68 25.81 -2.17
C ASP A 271 17.57 24.68 -1.13
N VAL A 272 16.54 23.87 -1.33
CA VAL A 272 16.30 22.68 -0.52
C VAL A 272 17.36 21.61 -0.78
N PRO A 273 17.91 21.42 -2.00
CA PRO A 273 19.06 20.54 -2.20
C PRO A 273 20.25 20.89 -1.28
N ALA A 274 20.60 22.17 -1.09
CA ALA A 274 21.63 22.54 -0.13
C ALA A 274 21.22 22.33 1.34
N ALA A 275 19.93 22.48 1.68
CA ALA A 275 19.43 22.14 3.01
C ALA A 275 19.51 20.63 3.28
N LEU A 276 19.26 19.79 2.26
CA LEU A 276 19.31 18.34 2.35
C LEU A 276 20.75 17.81 2.35
N SER A 277 21.65 18.43 1.60
CA SER A 277 23.08 18.09 1.64
C SER A 277 23.68 18.38 3.01
N ARG A 278 23.24 19.47 3.69
CA ARG A 278 23.58 19.75 5.09
C ARG A 278 23.07 18.68 6.07
N TRP A 279 22.06 17.90 5.70
CA TRP A 279 21.55 16.77 6.48
C TRP A 279 22.20 15.43 6.07
N GLY A 280 23.16 15.45 5.14
CA GLY A 280 23.90 14.27 4.70
C GLY A 280 23.17 13.43 3.64
N LEU A 281 22.18 13.98 2.93
CA LEU A 281 21.52 13.29 1.83
C LEU A 281 22.31 13.50 0.53
N SER A 282 22.89 12.43 -0.01
CA SER A 282 23.69 12.45 -1.24
C SER A 282 22.85 12.79 -2.48
N GLY A 283 23.48 13.39 -3.50
CA GLY A 283 22.83 13.83 -4.73
C GLY A 283 22.22 12.68 -5.55
N GLU A 284 22.81 11.48 -5.52
CA GLU A 284 22.28 10.32 -6.25
C GLU A 284 20.98 9.77 -5.68
N LEU A 285 20.75 9.90 -4.37
CA LEU A 285 19.48 9.52 -3.77
C LEU A 285 18.34 10.40 -4.33
N GLN A 286 18.66 11.60 -4.83
CA GLN A 286 17.69 12.58 -5.27
C GLN A 286 17.11 12.26 -6.66
N SER A 287 17.91 11.65 -7.56
CA SER A 287 17.50 11.41 -8.96
C SER A 287 16.36 10.39 -9.05
N ASP A 288 16.49 9.23 -8.40
CA ASP A 288 15.42 8.23 -8.40
C ASP A 288 14.27 8.65 -7.47
N ALA A 289 14.56 9.29 -6.33
CA ALA A 289 13.55 9.64 -5.34
C ALA A 289 12.46 10.59 -5.89
N GLY A 290 12.78 11.45 -6.86
CA GLY A 290 11.79 12.28 -7.54
C GLY A 290 10.73 11.43 -8.26
N LEU A 291 11.17 10.40 -8.96
CA LEU A 291 10.29 9.48 -9.67
C LEU A 291 9.43 8.63 -8.71
N PHE A 292 10.02 8.16 -7.60
CA PHE A 292 9.29 7.48 -6.53
C PHE A 292 8.18 8.38 -5.94
N ALA A 293 8.51 9.64 -5.66
CA ALA A 293 7.59 10.64 -5.12
C ALA A 293 6.44 10.95 -6.09
N CYS A 294 6.77 11.15 -7.37
CA CYS A 294 5.79 11.39 -8.42
C CYS A 294 4.83 10.19 -8.58
N ALA A 295 5.37 8.97 -8.67
CA ALA A 295 4.57 7.75 -8.74
C ALA A 295 3.65 7.60 -7.52
N ALA A 296 4.13 7.96 -6.32
CA ALA A 296 3.32 7.93 -5.10
C ALA A 296 2.17 8.95 -5.13
N ALA A 297 2.40 10.15 -5.68
CA ALA A 297 1.35 11.16 -5.87
C ALA A 297 0.31 10.71 -6.91
N MET A 298 0.76 10.17 -8.05
CA MET A 298 -0.10 9.64 -9.11
C MET A 298 -0.89 8.40 -8.69
N ASN A 299 -0.45 7.66 -7.67
CA ASN A 299 -1.18 6.52 -7.14
C ASN A 299 -2.39 6.92 -6.27
N VAL A 300 -2.48 8.18 -5.81
CA VAL A 300 -3.60 8.67 -5.00
C VAL A 300 -4.95 8.60 -5.74
N PRO A 301 -5.10 9.08 -6.99
CA PRO A 301 -6.36 8.93 -7.71
C PRO A 301 -6.77 7.46 -7.95
N CYS A 302 -5.83 6.50 -7.86
CA CYS A 302 -6.12 5.07 -7.96
C CYS A 302 -6.74 4.46 -6.69
N MET A 303 -6.98 5.25 -5.63
CA MET A 303 -7.58 4.75 -4.38
C MET A 303 -8.87 3.92 -4.56
N PRO A 304 -9.85 4.30 -5.40
CA PRO A 304 -11.04 3.48 -5.61
C PRO A 304 -10.70 2.05 -6.08
N LEU A 305 -9.67 1.92 -6.92
CA LEU A 305 -9.17 0.63 -7.39
C LEU A 305 -8.55 -0.18 -6.25
N HIS A 306 -7.88 0.46 -5.29
CA HIS A 306 -7.31 -0.24 -4.12
C HIS A 306 -8.41 -0.84 -3.24
N PHE A 307 -9.48 -0.07 -2.96
CA PHE A 307 -10.62 -0.57 -2.18
C PHE A 307 -11.37 -1.70 -2.92
N LEU A 308 -11.65 -1.52 -4.21
CA LEU A 308 -12.33 -2.52 -5.03
C LEU A 308 -11.48 -3.80 -5.16
N GLY A 309 -10.19 -3.65 -5.45
CA GLY A 309 -9.26 -4.75 -5.58
C GLY A 309 -9.17 -5.59 -4.31
N ALA A 310 -9.12 -4.96 -3.14
CA ALA A 310 -9.10 -5.68 -1.86
C ALA A 310 -10.38 -6.49 -1.61
N VAL A 311 -11.57 -5.90 -1.82
CA VAL A 311 -12.85 -6.60 -1.65
C VAL A 311 -13.00 -7.74 -2.63
N HIS A 312 -12.68 -7.51 -3.91
CA HIS A 312 -12.77 -8.54 -4.94
C HIS A 312 -11.79 -9.70 -4.70
N ALA A 313 -10.56 -9.41 -4.26
CA ALA A 313 -9.58 -10.43 -3.91
C ALA A 313 -10.08 -11.33 -2.77
N VAL A 314 -10.52 -10.74 -1.65
CA VAL A 314 -11.01 -11.51 -0.49
C VAL A 314 -12.23 -12.35 -0.86
N ARG A 315 -13.24 -11.76 -1.51
CA ARG A 315 -14.46 -12.50 -1.89
C ARG A 315 -14.17 -13.58 -2.94
N GLY A 316 -13.26 -13.33 -3.87
CA GLY A 316 -12.82 -14.34 -4.83
C GLY A 316 -12.16 -15.54 -4.14
N LEU A 317 -11.32 -15.29 -3.14
CA LEU A 317 -10.70 -16.36 -2.34
C LEU A 317 -11.71 -17.10 -1.47
N GLU A 318 -12.70 -16.41 -0.89
CA GLU A 318 -13.80 -17.07 -0.15
C GLU A 318 -14.60 -18.00 -1.07
N GLN A 319 -14.91 -17.58 -2.30
CA GLN A 319 -15.59 -18.42 -3.29
C GLN A 319 -14.76 -19.64 -3.68
N VAL A 320 -13.45 -19.48 -3.85
CA VAL A 320 -12.54 -20.60 -4.14
C VAL A 320 -12.50 -21.57 -2.96
N ALA A 321 -12.40 -21.07 -1.73
CA ALA A 321 -12.40 -21.91 -0.53
C ALA A 321 -13.70 -22.69 -0.34
N SER A 322 -14.85 -22.04 -0.57
CA SER A 322 -16.17 -22.67 -0.53
C SER A 322 -16.26 -23.83 -1.52
N ARG A 323 -15.79 -23.65 -2.77
CA ARG A 323 -15.74 -24.73 -3.77
C ARG A 323 -14.85 -25.89 -3.34
N ILE A 324 -13.67 -25.60 -2.77
CA ILE A 324 -12.76 -26.63 -2.24
C ILE A 324 -13.43 -27.40 -1.12
N TRP A 325 -14.15 -26.73 -0.22
CA TRP A 325 -14.87 -27.38 0.88
C TRP A 325 -15.99 -28.28 0.37
N ILE A 326 -16.83 -27.81 -0.58
CA ILE A 326 -17.91 -28.62 -1.19
C ILE A 326 -17.35 -29.87 -1.88
N GLU A 327 -16.26 -29.73 -2.65
CA GLU A 327 -15.60 -30.86 -3.31
C GLU A 327 -15.09 -31.87 -2.28
N LYS A 328 -14.52 -31.40 -1.16
CA LYS A 328 -14.03 -32.27 -0.08
C LYS A 328 -15.14 -32.97 0.70
N GLN A 329 -16.25 -32.29 0.98
CA GLN A 329 -17.41 -32.93 1.63
C GLN A 329 -17.99 -34.04 0.77
N ARG A 330 -18.10 -33.79 -0.54
CA ARG A 330 -18.55 -34.81 -1.49
C ARG A 330 -17.60 -36.02 -1.53
N GLU A 331 -16.29 -35.79 -1.56
CA GLU A 331 -15.31 -36.88 -1.52
C GLU A 331 -15.45 -37.71 -0.23
N LEU A 332 -15.67 -37.07 0.93
CA LEU A 332 -15.85 -37.77 2.20
C LEU A 332 -17.14 -38.61 2.22
N GLU A 333 -18.25 -38.09 1.69
CA GLU A 333 -19.50 -38.85 1.56
C GLU A 333 -19.34 -40.07 0.64
N GLU A 334 -18.61 -39.91 -0.47
CA GLU A 334 -18.31 -41.01 -1.39
C GLU A 334 -17.46 -42.09 -0.69
N VAL A 335 -16.43 -41.71 0.08
CA VAL A 335 -15.59 -42.65 0.86
C VAL A 335 -16.39 -43.36 1.95
N GLU A 336 -17.24 -42.65 2.68
CA GLU A 336 -18.12 -43.22 3.71
C GLU A 336 -19.06 -44.28 3.12
N SER A 337 -19.62 -44.00 1.94
CA SER A 337 -20.50 -44.93 1.23
C SER A 337 -19.77 -46.18 0.70
N GLN A 338 -18.50 -46.07 0.32
CA GLN A 338 -17.70 -47.16 -0.25
C GLN A 338 -17.09 -48.06 0.82
N ASN A 339 -16.60 -47.47 1.92
CA ASN A 339 -15.84 -48.19 2.95
C ASN A 339 -16.70 -48.63 4.14
N GLY A 340 -17.97 -48.26 4.19
CA GLY A 340 -18.86 -48.56 5.32
C GLY A 340 -18.55 -47.75 6.58
N GLY A 341 -17.79 -46.65 6.45
CA GLY A 341 -17.38 -45.77 7.52
C GLY A 341 -16.18 -44.89 7.13
N LEU A 342 -15.99 -43.82 7.88
CA LEU A 342 -14.82 -42.94 7.76
C LEU A 342 -13.74 -43.37 8.75
N THR A 343 -12.48 -43.17 8.36
CA THR A 343 -11.37 -43.24 9.31
C THR A 343 -11.44 -42.08 10.31
N GLU A 344 -10.78 -42.19 11.48
CA GLU A 344 -10.76 -41.11 12.47
C GLU A 344 -10.21 -39.80 11.89
N GLU A 345 -9.22 -39.86 10.98
CA GLU A 345 -8.70 -38.67 10.29
C GLU A 345 -9.76 -38.01 9.39
N GLU A 346 -10.49 -38.81 8.61
CA GLU A 346 -11.57 -38.34 7.72
C GLU A 346 -12.75 -37.77 8.51
N GLN A 347 -13.06 -38.38 9.66
CA GLN A 347 -14.06 -37.87 10.57
C GLN A 347 -13.67 -36.48 11.11
N GLY A 348 -12.39 -36.27 11.43
CA GLY A 348 -11.86 -34.96 11.79
C GLY A 348 -12.06 -33.89 10.70
N TYR A 349 -11.92 -34.23 9.41
CA TYR A 349 -12.20 -33.29 8.32
C TYR A 349 -13.69 -32.99 8.16
N LYS A 350 -14.57 -33.98 8.41
CA LYS A 350 -16.03 -33.81 8.35
C LYS A 350 -16.53 -32.79 9.39
N GLU A 351 -15.83 -32.69 10.53
CA GLU A 351 -16.13 -31.72 11.60
C GLU A 351 -15.68 -30.28 11.27
N ILE A 352 -14.79 -30.07 10.29
CA ILE A 352 -14.31 -28.73 9.94
C ILE A 352 -15.39 -27.95 9.19
N SER A 353 -15.80 -26.82 9.76
CA SER A 353 -16.81 -25.97 9.14
C SER A 353 -16.28 -25.28 7.86
N GLU A 354 -17.18 -24.96 6.93
CA GLU A 354 -16.86 -24.18 5.73
C GLU A 354 -16.18 -22.83 6.10
N ALA A 355 -16.67 -22.20 7.16
CA ALA A 355 -16.16 -20.92 7.64
C ALA A 355 -14.69 -20.99 8.09
N ASP A 356 -14.29 -22.11 8.71
CA ASP A 356 -12.92 -22.37 9.14
C ASP A 356 -12.01 -22.65 7.95
N VAL A 357 -12.46 -23.45 6.99
CA VAL A 357 -11.70 -23.68 5.74
C VAL A 357 -11.51 -22.38 4.98
N ALA A 358 -12.56 -21.59 4.81
CA ALA A 358 -12.48 -20.27 4.19
C ALA A 358 -11.55 -19.33 4.95
N HIS A 359 -11.61 -19.33 6.29
CA HIS A 359 -10.74 -18.49 7.11
C HIS A 359 -9.27 -18.83 6.91
N ASN A 360 -8.94 -20.12 7.07
CA ASN A 360 -7.57 -20.60 6.97
C ASN A 360 -7.02 -20.40 5.55
N PHE A 361 -7.82 -20.72 4.53
CA PHE A 361 -7.42 -20.53 3.13
C PHE A 361 -7.13 -19.07 2.80
N VAL A 362 -8.08 -18.16 3.05
CA VAL A 362 -7.93 -16.73 2.74
C VAL A 362 -6.76 -16.12 3.51
N THR A 363 -6.62 -16.46 4.78
CA THR A 363 -5.54 -15.95 5.65
C THR A 363 -4.17 -16.44 5.19
N ASN A 364 -4.03 -17.73 4.85
CA ASN A 364 -2.77 -18.28 4.35
C ASN A 364 -2.37 -17.65 3.02
N VAL A 365 -3.32 -17.48 2.09
CA VAL A 365 -3.04 -16.80 0.81
C VAL A 365 -2.63 -15.35 1.05
N ALA A 366 -3.31 -14.62 1.93
CA ALA A 366 -2.94 -13.26 2.27
C ALA A 366 -1.52 -13.19 2.86
N TYR A 367 -1.14 -14.08 3.78
CA TYR A 367 0.22 -14.10 4.32
C TYR A 367 1.29 -14.43 3.27
N LEU A 368 0.99 -15.34 2.33
CA LEU A 368 1.89 -15.61 1.20
C LEU A 368 2.05 -14.38 0.30
N THR A 369 0.97 -13.64 0.03
CA THR A 369 1.03 -12.37 -0.70
C THR A 369 1.88 -11.34 0.04
N LEU A 370 1.67 -11.17 1.35
CA LEU A 370 2.47 -10.24 2.17
C LEU A 370 3.96 -10.63 2.16
N LEU A 371 4.28 -11.92 2.25
CA LEU A 371 5.65 -12.41 2.17
C LEU A 371 6.27 -12.10 0.80
N PHE A 372 5.51 -12.31 -0.28
CA PHE A 372 5.95 -11.99 -1.63
C PHE A 372 6.22 -10.49 -1.79
N ASP A 373 5.31 -9.64 -1.31
CA ASP A 373 5.47 -8.18 -1.33
C ASP A 373 6.72 -7.74 -0.55
N LEU A 374 6.97 -8.35 0.62
CA LEU A 374 8.15 -8.07 1.42
C LEU A 374 9.45 -8.49 0.72
N VAL A 375 9.47 -9.69 0.12
CA VAL A 375 10.63 -10.18 -0.65
C VAL A 375 10.89 -9.26 -1.84
N PHE A 376 9.85 -8.83 -2.54
CA PHE A 376 9.95 -7.91 -3.66
C PHE A 376 10.46 -6.54 -3.21
N ALA A 377 9.95 -5.98 -2.11
CA ALA A 377 10.43 -4.73 -1.54
C ALA A 377 11.91 -4.81 -1.12
N LEU A 378 12.33 -5.90 -0.48
CA LEU A 378 13.72 -6.15 -0.12
C LEU A 378 14.62 -6.28 -1.35
N TRP A 379 14.12 -6.91 -2.41
CA TRP A 379 14.82 -6.99 -3.68
C TRP A 379 15.04 -5.61 -4.32
N ILE A 380 14.00 -4.75 -4.33
CA ILE A 380 14.11 -3.36 -4.81
C ILE A 380 15.13 -2.58 -3.96
N MET A 381 15.01 -2.62 -2.63
CA MET A 381 15.94 -1.93 -1.73
C MET A 381 17.39 -2.39 -1.94
N ARG A 382 17.62 -3.69 -2.11
CA ARG A 382 18.95 -4.24 -2.40
C ARG A 382 19.46 -3.79 -3.77
N ARG A 383 18.60 -3.71 -4.78
CA ARG A 383 18.95 -3.23 -6.12
C ARG A 383 19.38 -1.76 -6.07
N MET A 384 18.61 -0.90 -5.39
CA MET A 384 18.93 0.53 -5.21
C MET A 384 20.22 0.73 -4.41
N SER A 385 20.44 -0.06 -3.36
CA SER A 385 21.70 0.01 -2.60
C SER A 385 22.92 -0.39 -3.44
N ARG A 386 22.76 -1.36 -4.35
CA ARG A 386 23.85 -1.77 -5.26
C ARG A 386 24.16 -0.74 -6.34
N SER A 387 23.16 -0.02 -6.86
CA SER A 387 23.44 1.04 -7.83
C SER A 387 24.24 2.17 -7.19
N GLN A 388 23.91 2.57 -5.96
CA GLN A 388 24.66 3.57 -5.20
C GLN A 388 26.12 3.18 -5.00
N SER A 389 26.39 1.95 -4.52
CA SER A 389 27.77 1.51 -4.28
C SER A 389 28.65 1.45 -5.53
N LYS A 390 28.06 1.29 -6.72
CA LYS A 390 28.84 1.23 -7.97
C LYS A 390 29.25 2.60 -8.46
N ALA A 391 28.43 3.62 -8.22
CA ALA A 391 28.76 4.98 -8.61
C ALA A 391 29.91 5.54 -7.77
N ASP A 392 29.86 5.32 -6.45
CA ASP A 392 30.96 5.70 -5.54
C ASP A 392 32.31 5.12 -5.97
N HIS A 393 32.31 3.86 -6.41
CA HIS A 393 33.54 3.21 -6.90
C HIS A 393 33.98 3.68 -8.28
N ALA A 394 33.05 4.05 -9.17
CA ALA A 394 33.40 4.60 -10.49
C ALA A 394 34.03 5.99 -10.35
N GLU A 395 33.55 6.81 -9.42
CA GLU A 395 34.11 8.13 -9.11
C GLU A 395 35.52 8.02 -8.50
N GLN A 396 35.75 7.03 -7.63
CA GLN A 396 37.09 6.75 -7.06
C GLN A 396 38.07 6.07 -8.02
N ALA A 397 37.59 5.37 -9.05
CA ALA A 397 38.42 4.64 -10.00
C ALA A 397 39.00 5.51 -11.14
N CYS A 398 38.64 6.79 -11.21
CA CYS A 398 39.42 7.81 -11.90
C CYS A 398 40.26 8.58 -10.86
N PRO A 399 41.33 7.98 -10.30
CA PRO A 399 42.30 8.77 -9.55
C PRO A 399 42.83 9.81 -10.53
N ASP A 400 42.81 11.08 -10.10
CA ASP A 400 43.39 12.21 -10.80
C ASP A 400 44.63 11.75 -11.59
N THR A 401 44.45 11.48 -12.88
CA THR A 401 45.60 11.43 -13.79
C THR A 401 46.22 12.79 -13.60
N PRO A 402 47.42 12.90 -13.01
CA PRO A 402 48.03 14.18 -12.76
C PRO A 402 47.98 14.92 -14.08
N ALA A 403 47.43 16.13 -14.06
CA ALA A 403 47.38 17.00 -15.22
C ALA A 403 48.74 16.88 -15.90
N CYS A 404 48.75 16.31 -17.10
CA CYS A 404 49.94 16.34 -17.92
C CYS A 404 50.16 17.83 -18.19
N ASP A 405 51.01 18.45 -17.38
CA ASP A 405 51.67 19.71 -17.65
C ASP A 405 52.46 19.50 -18.95
N GLY A 406 51.76 19.65 -20.07
CA GLY A 406 52.36 19.74 -21.38
C GLY A 406 53.22 20.99 -21.39
N PRO A 407 54.51 20.90 -21.78
CA PRO A 407 55.32 22.10 -21.93
C PRO A 407 54.69 22.99 -23.00
N ALA A 408 54.63 24.28 -22.72
CA ALA A 408 54.32 25.33 -23.67
C ALA A 408 55.31 25.26 -24.85
N GLY A 409 54.94 24.53 -25.90
CA GLY A 409 55.68 24.36 -27.13
C GLY A 409 55.02 25.11 -28.26
N GLU A 410 55.36 26.39 -28.36
CA GLU A 410 55.68 27.10 -29.62
C GLU A 410 54.75 26.88 -30.82
N VAL A 411 53.84 27.84 -31.01
CA VAL A 411 53.06 28.06 -32.23
C VAL A 411 54.01 28.53 -33.33
N ALA A 412 54.49 27.60 -34.15
CA ALA A 412 55.10 27.92 -35.43
C ALA A 412 54.00 28.25 -36.45
N ALA A 413 54.10 29.46 -36.99
CA ALA A 413 53.30 29.95 -38.10
C ALA A 413 53.61 29.17 -39.38
N GLU A 414 52.58 28.76 -40.12
CA GLU A 414 52.65 28.72 -41.58
C GLU A 414 51.37 29.29 -42.18
N ASP A 415 51.61 30.34 -42.97
CA ASP A 415 50.75 30.94 -43.97
C ASP A 415 50.22 29.91 -44.97
N GLY A 416 49.03 30.16 -45.53
CA GLY A 416 48.72 29.56 -46.84
C GLY A 416 47.26 29.45 -47.25
N ALA A 417 46.71 30.57 -47.72
CA ALA A 417 45.86 30.65 -48.92
C ALA A 417 44.51 29.91 -48.98
N GLY A 418 43.44 30.71 -48.88
CA GLY A 418 42.53 30.93 -50.00
C GLY A 418 41.37 29.94 -50.22
N GLY A 419 40.13 30.42 -50.07
CA GLY A 419 38.97 29.67 -50.56
C GLY A 419 37.60 30.19 -50.15
N ALA A 420 37.19 31.30 -50.76
CA ALA A 420 35.83 31.71 -51.16
C ALA A 420 34.57 31.28 -50.35
N LEU A 421 33.85 32.31 -49.90
CA LEU A 421 32.40 32.37 -49.63
C LEU A 421 31.55 31.97 -50.87
N PRO A 422 30.31 31.48 -50.68
CA PRO A 422 29.13 32.38 -50.56
C PRO A 422 28.23 31.95 -49.38
N SER A 423 27.76 32.84 -48.49
CA SER A 423 26.70 33.84 -48.71
C SER A 423 25.51 33.27 -49.50
N ASP A 424 24.56 32.66 -48.79
CA ASP A 424 23.16 32.81 -49.19
C ASP A 424 22.25 32.86 -47.96
N GLY A 425 21.48 33.94 -47.93
CA GLY A 425 20.47 34.22 -46.93
C GLY A 425 19.20 33.42 -47.19
N GLY A 426 18.52 33.09 -46.11
CA GLY A 426 17.22 32.45 -46.14
C GLY A 426 16.42 32.88 -44.92
N SER A 427 15.90 34.11 -44.97
CA SER A 427 14.87 34.58 -44.06
C SER A 427 13.60 33.75 -44.30
N ALA A 428 13.27 32.86 -43.37
CA ALA A 428 11.98 32.19 -43.33
C ALA A 428 11.10 32.87 -42.27
N GLU A 429 10.30 33.77 -42.81
CA GLU A 429 9.03 34.31 -42.31
C GLU A 429 8.19 33.21 -41.64
N VAL A 430 7.98 33.28 -40.32
CA VAL A 430 6.95 32.50 -39.62
C VAL A 430 5.77 33.43 -39.40
N GLU A 431 4.85 33.32 -40.35
CA GLU A 431 3.55 33.94 -40.37
C GLU A 431 2.69 33.42 -39.21
N ALA A 432 2.20 34.34 -38.38
CA ALA A 432 1.14 34.09 -37.42
C ALA A 432 -0.22 34.17 -38.14
N PRO A 433 -1.21 33.35 -37.76
CA PRO A 433 -2.60 33.73 -37.93
C PRO A 433 -3.23 34.07 -36.58
N ALA A 434 -3.58 35.34 -36.43
CA ALA A 434 -4.51 35.83 -35.43
C ALA A 434 -5.96 35.55 -35.87
N SER A 435 -6.80 35.16 -34.90
CA SER A 435 -8.24 35.51 -34.77
C SER A 435 -9.20 34.96 -35.86
N THR A 436 -10.45 34.53 -35.63
CA THR A 436 -11.52 34.97 -34.71
C THR A 436 -12.72 33.96 -34.78
N PRO A 437 -13.98 34.22 -34.35
CA PRO A 437 -14.69 33.41 -33.35
C PRO A 437 -15.95 32.67 -33.87
N GLY A 438 -16.63 31.96 -32.96
CA GLY A 438 -18.09 31.82 -32.99
C GLY A 438 -18.63 30.39 -33.08
N GLY A 439 -19.61 30.09 -32.23
CA GLY A 439 -20.52 28.95 -32.42
C GLY A 439 -21.04 28.33 -31.13
N ALA A 440 -22.26 28.69 -30.76
CA ALA A 440 -23.01 28.20 -29.60
C ALA A 440 -23.88 26.96 -29.92
N SER A 441 -24.33 26.28 -28.84
CA SER A 441 -25.38 25.22 -28.74
C SER A 441 -25.00 23.84 -29.29
N ALA A 442 -25.39 22.71 -28.68
CA ALA A 442 -26.47 22.42 -27.72
C ALA A 442 -26.01 21.48 -26.59
#